data_AF-A0A1E5XTT5-F1
#
_entry.id   AF-A0A1E5XTT5-F1
#
_cell.length_a   1.000
_cell.length_b   1.000
_cell.length_c   1.000
_cell.angle_alpha   90.00
_cell.angle_beta   90.00
_cell.angle_gamma   90.00
#
_symmetry.space_group_name_H-M   'P 1'
#
loop_
_entity.id
_entity.type
_entity.pdbx_description
1 polymer ?
#
loop_
_entity_poly.entity_id
_entity_poly.type
_entity_poly.pdbx_seq_one_letter_code
_entity_poly.pdbx_strand_id
1 'polypeptide(L)'
;MLYVRLFVGSARADAEAQMQMLTWLILAFALCMLTAAATIRSIVRTDVRWRGTSLDYAGANGSRISKDLAQVVGMQRRWTGNILIGFADGDVLKLDGYASGASELCAHIIEIDERLAAEMPL
;
A
#
# COMPACT_ATOMS: atom_id res chain seq x y z
N MET A 1 -1.41 -16.59 31.43
CA MET A 1 -2.30 -15.47 31.84
C MET A 1 -2.94 -15.65 33.23
N LEU A 2 -2.49 -16.59 34.06
CA LEU A 2 -2.97 -16.77 35.44
C LEU A 2 -2.21 -15.88 36.45
N TYR A 3 -0.96 -15.52 36.14
CA TYR A 3 -0.05 -14.88 37.10
C TYR A 3 -0.40 -13.42 37.42
N VAL A 4 -0.94 -12.65 36.47
CA VAL A 4 -1.32 -11.24 36.70
C VAL A 4 -2.52 -11.13 37.64
N ARG A 5 -3.42 -12.12 37.65
CA ARG A 5 -4.56 -12.17 38.59
C ARG A 5 -4.14 -12.40 40.05
N LEU A 6 -2.96 -12.96 40.30
CA LEU A 6 -2.49 -13.27 41.65
C LEU A 6 -1.78 -12.10 42.34
N PHE A 7 -1.20 -11.15 41.58
CA PHE A 7 -0.46 -10.02 42.15
C PHE A 7 -1.27 -8.73 42.28
N VAL A 8 -2.42 -8.62 41.60
CA VAL A 8 -3.37 -7.50 41.79
C VAL A 8 -4.52 -7.98 42.69
N GLY A 9 -4.15 -8.64 43.78
CA GLY A 9 -5.02 -8.88 44.91
C GLY A 9 -5.27 -7.57 45.64
N SER A 10 -6.27 -6.81 45.22
CA SER A 10 -7.07 -6.05 46.17
C SER A 10 -8.52 -6.20 45.77
N ALA A 11 -9.34 -6.67 46.71
CA ALA A 11 -10.75 -6.98 46.57
C ALA A 11 -11.61 -5.72 46.35
N ARG A 12 -11.34 -4.98 45.27
CA ARG A 12 -12.13 -3.82 44.82
C ARG A 12 -12.85 -4.22 43.55
N ALA A 13 -14.16 -3.97 43.49
CA ALA A 13 -15.00 -4.18 42.30
C ALA A 13 -14.44 -3.48 41.04
N ASP A 14 -13.58 -2.47 41.23
CA ASP A 14 -12.87 -1.75 40.18
C ASP A 14 -11.76 -2.58 39.49
N ALA A 15 -11.18 -3.58 40.16
CA ALA A 15 -10.08 -4.36 39.60
C ALA A 15 -10.51 -5.23 38.41
N GLU A 16 -11.75 -5.73 38.41
CA GLU A 16 -12.29 -6.51 37.29
C GLU A 16 -12.49 -5.64 36.05
N ALA A 17 -13.08 -4.45 36.23
CA ALA A 17 -13.26 -3.47 35.16
C ALA A 17 -11.90 -2.99 34.60
N GLN A 18 -10.91 -2.73 35.46
CA GLN A 18 -9.56 -2.37 35.05
C GLN A 18 -8.89 -3.49 34.23
N MET A 19 -9.04 -4.75 34.64
CA MET A 19 -8.50 -5.90 33.90
C MET A 19 -9.21 -6.11 32.56
N GLN A 20 -10.51 -5.84 32.48
CA GLN A 20 -11.26 -5.87 31.22
C GLN A 20 -10.80 -4.75 30.26
N MET A 21 -10.63 -3.52 30.77
CA MET A 21 -10.07 -2.41 29.98
C MET A 21 -8.65 -2.70 29.51
N LEU A 22 -7.79 -3.23 30.38
CA LEU A 22 -6.44 -3.66 30.01
C LEU A 22 -6.47 -4.71 28.89
N THR A 23 -7.38 -5.67 28.97
CA THR A 23 -7.54 -6.70 27.94
C THR A 23 -7.91 -6.09 26.59
N TRP A 24 -8.87 -5.15 26.57
CA TRP A 24 -9.22 -4.44 25.35
C TRP A 24 -8.08 -3.60 24.78
N LEU A 25 -7.31 -2.93 25.64
CA LEU A 25 -6.13 -2.18 25.21
C LEU A 25 -5.06 -3.08 24.60
N ILE A 26 -4.81 -4.26 25.19
CA ILE A 26 -3.87 -5.25 24.63
C ILE A 26 -4.35 -5.72 23.26
N LEU A 27 -5.65 -6.03 23.11
CA LEU A 27 -6.21 -6.45 21.82
C LEU A 27 -6.12 -5.34 20.77
N ALA A 28 -6.46 -4.11 21.13
CA ALA A 28 -6.35 -2.95 20.25
C ALA A 28 -4.89 -2.71 19.83
N PHE A 29 -3.94 -2.80 20.78
CA PHE A 29 -2.52 -2.67 20.51
C PHE A 29 -2.00 -3.78 19.58
N ALA A 30 -2.39 -5.03 19.83
CA ALA A 30 -2.03 -6.16 18.99
C ALA A 30 -2.56 -6.00 17.56
N LEU A 31 -3.80 -5.51 17.41
CA LEU A 31 -4.39 -5.20 16.11
C LEU A 31 -3.60 -4.11 15.39
N CYS A 32 -3.25 -3.02 16.07
CA CYS A 32 -2.40 -1.94 15.51
C CYS A 32 -1.01 -2.45 15.09
N MET A 33 -0.40 -3.34 15.87
CA MET A 33 0.87 -3.96 15.51
C MET A 33 0.76 -4.83 14.25
N LEU A 34 -0.31 -5.63 14.13
CA LEU A 34 -0.53 -6.47 12.96
C LEU A 34 -0.79 -5.64 11.71
N THR A 35 -1.58 -4.57 11.80
CA THR A 35 -1.82 -3.66 10.67
C THR A 35 -0.55 -2.94 10.27
N ALA A 36 0.23 -2.41 11.22
CA ALA A 36 1.53 -1.79 10.94
C ALA A 36 2.51 -2.77 10.26
N ALA A 37 2.62 -4.01 10.77
CA ALA A 37 3.47 -5.04 10.19
C ALA A 37 3.02 -5.42 8.76
N ALA A 38 1.70 -5.51 8.53
CA ALA A 38 1.15 -5.76 7.19
C ALA A 38 1.47 -4.61 6.23
N THR A 39 1.31 -3.36 6.66
CA THR A 39 1.65 -2.17 5.86
C THR A 39 3.14 -2.17 5.52
N ILE A 40 4.02 -2.39 6.50
CA ILE A 40 5.48 -2.44 6.29
C ILE A 40 5.86 -3.54 5.29
N ARG A 41 5.29 -4.75 5.43
CA ARG A 41 5.51 -5.84 4.45
C ARG A 41 4.97 -5.51 3.06
N SER A 42 3.96 -4.66 2.98
CA SER A 42 3.36 -4.27 1.71
C SER A 42 4.18 -3.22 0.95
N ILE A 43 5.12 -2.52 1.63
CA ILE A 43 6.05 -1.56 1.03
C ILE A 43 6.86 -2.28 -0.02
N VAL A 44 6.71 -1.84 -1.26
CA VAL A 44 7.48 -2.36 -2.38
C VAL A 44 8.55 -1.35 -2.75
N ARG A 45 9.80 -1.75 -2.58
CA ARG A 45 10.96 -0.97 -3.03
C ARG A 45 11.24 -1.32 -4.50
N THR A 46 10.45 -0.76 -5.40
CA THR A 46 10.74 -0.83 -6.84
C THR A 46 11.40 0.48 -7.27
N ASP A 47 12.60 0.40 -7.85
CA ASP A 47 13.21 1.53 -8.57
C ASP A 47 12.43 1.69 -9.88
N VAL A 48 11.55 2.69 -9.91
CA VAL A 48 10.77 3.07 -11.08
C VAL A 48 11.29 4.42 -11.57
N ARG A 49 11.65 4.48 -12.85
CA ARG A 49 12.11 5.71 -13.50
C ARG A 49 11.23 5.96 -14.71
N TRP A 50 10.55 7.09 -14.71
CA TRP A 50 9.85 7.53 -15.90
C TRP A 50 10.72 8.54 -16.67
N ARG A 51 10.69 8.46 -17.99
CA ARG A 51 11.35 9.39 -18.91
C ARG A 51 10.45 9.63 -20.10
N GLY A 52 9.80 10.80 -20.15
CA GLY A 52 8.85 11.11 -21.22
C GLY A 52 7.70 10.09 -21.23
N THR A 53 7.60 9.32 -22.32
CA THR A 53 6.56 8.29 -22.49
C THR A 53 6.98 6.90 -22.00
N SER A 54 8.24 6.67 -21.65
CA SER A 54 8.72 5.35 -21.21
C SER A 54 8.83 5.25 -19.69
N LEU A 55 8.40 4.11 -19.16
CA LEU A 55 8.52 3.71 -17.77
C LEU A 55 9.50 2.53 -17.64
N ASP A 56 10.62 2.76 -16.98
CA ASP A 56 11.60 1.73 -16.65
C ASP A 56 11.42 1.26 -15.20
N TYR A 57 11.35 -0.04 -14.97
CA TYR A 57 11.28 -0.60 -13.62
C TYR A 57 12.00 -1.94 -13.49
N ALA A 58 12.37 -2.30 -12.26
CA ALA A 58 12.90 -3.63 -11.97
C ALA A 58 11.75 -4.66 -11.94
N GLY A 59 11.79 -5.63 -12.86
CA GLY A 59 10.89 -6.77 -12.90
C GLY A 59 11.16 -7.77 -11.77
N ALA A 60 10.26 -8.74 -11.59
CA ALA A 60 10.32 -9.74 -10.51
C ALA A 60 11.64 -10.55 -10.47
N ASN A 61 12.30 -10.72 -11.61
CA ASN A 61 13.55 -11.46 -11.75
C ASN A 61 14.81 -10.56 -11.69
N GLY A 62 14.65 -9.28 -11.33
CA GLY A 62 15.74 -8.29 -11.35
C GLY A 62 16.11 -7.81 -12.75
N SER A 63 15.44 -8.29 -13.80
CA SER A 63 15.56 -7.73 -15.15
C SER A 63 14.94 -6.34 -15.19
N ARG A 64 15.57 -5.42 -15.93
CA ARG A 64 15.02 -4.09 -16.14
C ARG A 64 14.02 -4.16 -17.30
N ILE A 65 12.77 -3.84 -16.99
CA ILE A 65 11.66 -3.81 -17.95
C ILE A 65 11.42 -2.34 -18.31
N SER A 66 11.28 -2.07 -19.60
CA SER A 66 10.87 -0.76 -20.12
C SER A 66 9.51 -0.94 -20.80
N LYS A 67 8.53 -0.13 -20.42
CA LYS A 67 7.17 -0.14 -20.98
C LYS A 67 6.77 1.26 -21.40
N ASP A 68 5.92 1.36 -22.42
CA ASP A 68 5.33 2.64 -22.81
C ASP A 68 4.13 2.96 -21.90
N LEU A 69 4.01 4.22 -21.48
CA LEU A 69 2.88 4.73 -20.72
C LEU A 69 1.59 4.69 -21.55
N ALA A 70 1.68 4.75 -22.89
CA ALA A 70 0.52 4.57 -23.77
C ALA A 70 -0.07 3.15 -23.71
N GLN A 71 0.68 2.17 -23.20
CA GLN A 71 0.19 0.80 -23.00
C GLN A 71 -0.50 0.59 -21.65
N VAL A 72 -0.64 1.64 -20.82
CA VAL A 72 -1.36 1.54 -19.55
C VAL A 72 -2.86 1.40 -19.83
N VAL A 73 -3.46 0.30 -19.35
CA VAL A 73 -4.90 0.01 -19.50
C VAL A 73 -5.68 0.48 -18.29
N GLY A 74 -5.03 0.60 -17.13
CA GLY A 74 -5.70 1.09 -15.94
C GLY A 74 -4.80 1.20 -14.73
N MET A 75 -5.27 1.97 -13.76
CA MET A 75 -4.60 2.23 -12.51
C MET A 75 -5.56 2.03 -11.34
N GLN A 76 -5.13 1.30 -10.30
CA GLN A 76 -5.93 1.06 -9.10
C GLN A 76 -5.12 1.30 -7.83
N ARG A 77 -5.65 2.14 -6.94
CA ARG A 77 -5.09 2.33 -5.59
C ARG A 77 -5.67 1.29 -4.62
N ARG A 78 -4.81 0.56 -3.94
CA ARG A 78 -5.19 -0.37 -2.86
C ARG A 78 -5.28 0.38 -1.52
N TRP A 79 -6.12 -0.12 -0.64
CA TRP A 79 -6.28 0.41 0.72
C TRP A 79 -4.97 0.36 1.54
N THR A 80 -4.05 -0.55 1.20
CA THR A 80 -2.72 -0.63 1.82
C THR A 80 -1.76 0.48 1.37
N GLY A 81 -2.20 1.41 0.50
CA GLY A 81 -1.39 2.51 -0.01
C GLY A 81 -0.63 2.21 -1.30
N ASN A 82 -0.60 0.96 -1.76
CA ASN A 82 0.05 0.60 -3.03
C ASN A 82 -0.81 0.99 -4.23
N ILE A 83 -0.15 1.38 -5.32
CA ILE A 83 -0.78 1.68 -6.60
C ILE A 83 -0.42 0.55 -7.56
N LEU A 84 -1.42 -0.02 -8.22
CA LEU A 84 -1.26 -1.04 -9.25
C LEU A 84 -1.49 -0.38 -10.60
N ILE A 85 -0.52 -0.51 -11.50
CA ILE A 85 -0.61 -0.05 -12.89
C ILE A 85 -0.64 -1.30 -13.77
N GLY A 86 -1.72 -1.49 -14.52
CA GLY A 86 -1.89 -2.59 -15.46
C GLY A 86 -1.54 -2.16 -16.88
N PHE A 87 -0.74 -2.96 -17.57
CA PHE A 87 -0.37 -2.76 -18.97
C PHE A 87 -1.16 -3.69 -19.90
N ALA A 88 -1.24 -3.33 -21.18
CA ALA A 88 -1.97 -4.09 -22.21
C ALA A 88 -1.44 -5.51 -22.40
N ASP A 89 -0.15 -5.73 -22.14
CA ASP A 89 0.49 -7.05 -22.20
C ASP A 89 0.10 -7.98 -21.03
N GLY A 90 -0.72 -7.49 -20.09
CA GLY A 90 -1.10 -8.21 -18.87
C GLY A 90 -0.11 -8.05 -17.72
N ASP A 91 1.00 -7.34 -17.93
CA ASP A 91 1.96 -7.01 -16.87
C ASP A 91 1.32 -6.05 -15.85
N VAL A 92 1.61 -6.26 -14.56
CA VAL A 92 1.16 -5.39 -13.48
C VAL A 92 2.35 -4.87 -12.71
N LEU A 93 2.53 -3.56 -12.73
CA LEU A 93 3.50 -2.87 -11.90
C LEU A 93 2.87 -2.49 -10.57
N LYS A 94 3.49 -2.94 -9.47
CA LYS A 94 3.15 -2.50 -8.12
C LYS A 94 4.08 -1.38 -7.70
N LEU A 95 3.51 -0.20 -7.48
CA LEU A 95 4.18 1.01 -7.01
C LEU A 95 3.77 1.29 -5.56
N ASP A 96 4.71 1.79 -4.76
CA ASP A 96 4.38 2.35 -3.45
C ASP A 96 3.79 3.75 -3.64
N GLY A 97 2.53 3.95 -3.22
CA GLY A 97 1.85 5.24 -3.35
C GLY A 97 2.36 6.34 -2.41
N TYR A 98 3.25 6.00 -1.47
CA TYR A 98 3.94 6.97 -0.62
C TYR A 98 5.36 7.31 -1.12
N ALA A 99 5.80 6.69 -2.23
CA ALA A 99 7.10 7.01 -2.83
C ALA A 99 7.11 8.43 -3.41
N SER A 100 8.27 9.08 -3.34
CA SER A 100 8.48 10.40 -3.96
C SER A 100 8.25 10.32 -5.48
N GLY A 101 7.45 11.23 -6.02
CA GLY A 101 7.11 11.25 -7.45
C GLY A 101 5.99 10.30 -7.87
N ALA A 102 5.45 9.46 -6.96
CA ALA A 102 4.34 8.56 -7.29
C ALA A 102 3.07 9.33 -7.70
N SER A 103 2.76 10.43 -6.99
CA SER A 103 1.63 11.29 -7.33
C SER A 103 1.78 11.99 -8.68
N GLU A 104 2.99 12.44 -8.99
CA GLU A 104 3.32 13.11 -10.26
C GLU A 104 3.21 12.13 -11.43
N LEU A 105 3.73 10.91 -11.27
CA LEU A 105 3.59 9.85 -12.26
C LEU A 105 2.11 9.50 -12.51
N CYS A 106 1.30 9.39 -11.46
CA CYS A 106 -0.12 9.11 -11.59
C CYS A 106 -0.86 10.23 -12.35
N ALA A 107 -0.54 11.50 -12.05
CA ALA A 107 -1.11 12.65 -12.75
C ALA A 107 -0.72 12.65 -14.24
N HIS A 108 0.53 12.34 -14.56
CA HIS A 108 0.98 12.23 -15.95
C HIS A 108 0.30 11.09 -16.72
N ILE A 109 0.06 9.94 -16.10
CA ILE A 109 -0.67 8.84 -16.75
C ILE A 109 -2.10 9.27 -17.10
N ILE A 110 -2.78 9.97 -16.18
CA ILE A 110 -4.13 10.48 -16.39
C ILE A 110 -4.14 11.52 -17.53
N GLU A 111 -3.17 12.43 -17.55
CA GLU A 111 -3.04 13.43 -18.62
C GLU A 111 -2.83 12.81 -20.01
N ILE A 112 -2.01 11.74 -20.10
CA ILE A 112 -1.78 11.01 -21.35
C ILE A 112 -3.07 10.31 -21.80
N ASP A 113 -3.79 9.67 -20.89
CA ASP A 113 -5.05 8.99 -21.17
C ASP A 113 -6.14 9.97 -21.66
N GLU A 114 -6.28 11.12 -21.00
CA GLU A 114 -7.20 12.19 -21.42
C GLU A 114 -6.84 12.76 -22.80
N ARG A 115 -5.55 12.95 -23.09
CA ARG A 115 -5.10 13.36 -24.43
C ARG A 115 -5.40 12.32 -25.49
N LEU A 116 -5.17 11.04 -25.21
CA LEU A 116 -5.47 9.96 -26.15
C LEU A 116 -6.98 9.90 -26.45
N ALA A 117 -7.81 10.07 -25.43
CA ALA A 117 -9.26 10.13 -25.57
C ALA A 117 -9.73 11.33 -26.40
N ALA A 118 -9.05 12.49 -26.29
CA ALA A 118 -9.35 13.69 -27.06
C ALA A 118 -8.92 13.60 -28.53
N GLU A 119 -7.87 12.83 -28.85
CA GLU A 119 -7.34 12.67 -30.21
C GLU A 119 -8.11 11.61 -31.05
N MET A 120 -9.02 10.84 -30.43
CA MET A 120 -9.92 9.89 -31.10
C MET A 120 -11.37 10.41 -31.12
N PRO A 121 -11.76 11.24 -32.11
CA PRO A 121 -13.16 11.63 -32.24
C PRO A 121 -13.99 10.40 -32.66
N LEU A 122 -15.09 10.19 -31.93
CA LEU A 122 -16.19 9.26 -32.27
C LEU A 122 -16.70 9.48 -33.70
#